data_AF-A0A7K2NPL9-F1
#
_entry.id   AF-A0A7K2NPL9-F1
#
_cell.length_a   1.000
_cell.length_b   1.000
_cell.length_c   1.000
_cell.angle_alpha   90.00
_cell.angle_beta   90.00
_cell.angle_gamma   90.00
#
_symmetry.space_group_name_H-M   'P 1'
#
loop_
_entity.id
_entity.type
_entity.pdbx_description
1 polymer ?
#
loop_
_entity_poly.entity_id
_entity_poly.type
_entity_poly.pdbx_seq_one_letter_code
_entity_poly.pdbx_strand_id
1 'polypeptide(L)'
;MGSRLTEEQSAFVAAVADFAKRECGTRQQRDALTGDGRGAHHPGLYGRLAELGWLGVCLPEEYGGAGGGLADACLFLEETS
;
A
#
# COMPACT_ATOMS: atom_id res chain seq x y z
N MET A 1 14.50 -9.02 -21.17
CA MET A 1 15.02 -8.87 -19.79
C MET A 1 13.91 -9.25 -18.84
N GLY A 2 14.21 -10.14 -17.88
CA GLY A 2 13.22 -10.95 -17.16
C GLY A 2 12.20 -10.13 -16.38
N SER A 3 10.94 -10.19 -16.81
CA SER A 3 9.75 -9.76 -16.06
C SER A 3 9.46 -10.80 -14.98
N ARG A 4 10.25 -10.80 -13.90
CA ARG A 4 9.93 -11.60 -12.72
C ARG A 4 10.34 -10.82 -11.48
N LEU A 5 9.38 -10.61 -10.58
CA LEU A 5 9.58 -10.01 -9.27
C LEU A 5 10.59 -10.84 -8.48
N THR A 6 11.33 -10.19 -7.58
CA THR A 6 12.08 -10.91 -6.55
C THR A 6 11.10 -11.62 -5.59
N GLU A 7 11.60 -12.55 -4.77
CA GLU A 7 10.77 -13.19 -3.74
C GLU A 7 10.24 -12.17 -2.73
N GLU A 8 11.07 -11.20 -2.35
CA GLU A 8 10.69 -10.11 -1.45
C GLU A 8 9.61 -9.22 -2.08
N GLN A 9 9.77 -8.83 -3.35
CA GLN A 9 8.75 -8.07 -4.08
C GLN A 9 7.44 -8.84 -4.22
N SER A 10 7.52 -10.15 -4.46
CA SER A 10 6.33 -11.00 -4.57
C SER A 10 5.59 -11.09 -3.23
N ALA A 11 6.34 -11.23 -2.13
CA ALA A 11 5.77 -11.24 -0.79
C ALA A 11 5.17 -9.87 -0.41
N PHE A 12 5.85 -8.78 -0.78
CA PHE A 12 5.36 -7.42 -0.58
C PHE A 12 4.05 -7.17 -1.33
N VAL A 13 3.99 -7.49 -2.62
CA VAL A 13 2.77 -7.42 -3.43
C VAL A 13 1.62 -8.20 -2.80
N ALA A 14 1.87 -9.46 -2.39
CA ALA A 14 0.85 -10.28 -1.76
C ALA A 14 0.32 -9.65 -0.46
N ALA A 15 1.22 -9.08 0.37
CA ALA A 15 0.84 -8.43 1.61
C ALA A 15 -0.02 -7.17 1.38
N VAL A 16 0.35 -6.32 0.40
CA VAL A 16 -0.41 -5.12 0.05
C VAL A 16 -1.78 -5.49 -0.53
N ALA A 17 -1.82 -6.48 -1.44
CA ALA A 17 -3.05 -6.96 -2.05
C ALA A 17 -4.04 -7.51 -1.01
N ASP A 18 -3.56 -8.30 -0.06
CA ASP A 18 -4.39 -8.88 1.00
C ASP A 18 -4.89 -7.81 1.97
N PHE A 19 -4.06 -6.83 2.30
CA PHE A 19 -4.50 -5.66 3.07
C PHE A 19 -5.58 -4.87 2.33
N ALA A 20 -5.36 -4.52 1.05
CA ALA A 20 -6.33 -3.77 0.26
C ALA A 20 -7.68 -4.50 0.17
N LYS A 21 -7.66 -5.81 -0.11
CA LYS A 21 -8.88 -6.64 -0.13
C LYS A 21 -9.60 -6.63 1.21
N ARG A 22 -8.87 -6.79 2.32
CA ARG A 22 -9.46 -6.86 3.66
C ARG A 22 -10.03 -5.53 4.12
N GLU A 23 -9.33 -4.43 3.87
CA GLU A 23 -9.67 -3.11 4.41
C GLU A 23 -10.62 -2.32 3.50
N CYS A 24 -10.48 -2.43 2.17
CA CYS A 24 -11.20 -1.59 1.20
C CYS A 24 -11.58 -2.30 -0.12
N GLY A 25 -11.59 -3.64 -0.15
CA GLY A 25 -11.79 -4.42 -1.38
C GLY A 25 -13.16 -4.27 -2.03
N THR A 26 -14.21 -4.01 -1.23
CA THR A 26 -15.58 -3.82 -1.72
C THR A 26 -15.99 -2.35 -1.78
N ARG A 27 -16.96 -2.04 -2.65
CA ARG A 27 -17.56 -0.69 -2.69
C ARG A 27 -18.12 -0.28 -1.33
N GLN A 28 -18.83 -1.17 -0.64
CA GLN A 28 -19.41 -0.88 0.67
C GLN A 28 -18.35 -0.50 1.72
N GLN A 29 -17.20 -1.20 1.74
CA GLN A 29 -16.10 -0.84 2.63
C GLN A 29 -15.53 0.55 2.30
N ARG A 30 -15.35 0.85 1.01
CA ARG A 30 -14.88 2.18 0.58
C ARG A 30 -15.87 3.29 0.91
N ASP A 31 -17.16 3.05 0.71
CA ASP A 31 -18.21 4.01 1.06
C ASP A 31 -18.20 4.27 2.58
N ALA A 32 -18.05 3.23 3.40
CA ALA A 32 -17.92 3.37 4.86
C ALA A 32 -16.68 4.18 5.28
N LEU A 33 -15.53 3.97 4.62
CA LEU A 33 -14.30 4.71 4.88
C LEU A 33 -14.36 6.18 4.41
N THR A 34 -15.18 6.47 3.42
CA THR A 34 -15.26 7.80 2.78
C THR A 34 -16.51 8.59 3.20
N GLY A 35 -17.36 8.04 4.07
CA GLY A 35 -18.65 8.64 4.41
C GLY A 35 -19.53 8.80 3.16
N ASP A 36 -19.70 7.72 2.41
CA ASP A 36 -20.41 7.65 1.13
C ASP A 36 -19.82 8.59 0.06
N GLY A 37 -18.49 8.62 -0.04
CA GLY A 37 -17.76 9.43 -1.03
C GLY A 37 -17.61 10.91 -0.67
N ARG A 38 -18.00 11.33 0.54
CA ARG A 38 -17.84 12.73 1.00
C ARG A 38 -16.41 13.07 1.40
N GLY A 39 -15.61 12.07 1.77
CA GLY A 39 -14.20 12.19 2.11
C GLY A 39 -13.32 11.49 1.07
N ALA A 40 -12.25 12.17 0.64
CA ALA A 40 -11.26 11.57 -0.26
C ALA A 40 -10.26 10.66 0.46
N HIS A 41 -10.12 10.81 1.78
CA HIS A 41 -9.11 10.14 2.59
C HIS A 41 -9.69 9.69 3.92
N HIS A 42 -9.28 8.51 4.39
CA HIS A 42 -9.63 8.00 5.71
C HIS A 42 -8.38 7.98 6.61
N PRO A 43 -8.24 8.90 7.60
CA PRO A 43 -7.03 9.03 8.41
C PRO A 43 -6.59 7.72 9.09
N GLY A 44 -7.54 6.92 9.58
CA GLY A 44 -7.22 5.64 10.22
C GLY A 44 -6.68 4.58 9.25
N LEU A 45 -7.02 4.67 7.96
CA LEU A 45 -6.49 3.74 6.96
C LEU A 45 -5.04 4.09 6.63
N TYR A 46 -4.76 5.39 6.45
CA TYR A 46 -3.40 5.90 6.27
C TYR A 46 -2.51 5.63 7.49
N GLY A 47 -3.06 5.74 8.71
CA GLY A 47 -2.36 5.35 9.93
C GLY A 47 -1.89 3.89 9.89
N ARG A 48 -2.77 2.96 9.52
CA ARG A 48 -2.41 1.54 9.38
C ARG A 48 -1.35 1.30 8.29
N LEU A 49 -1.45 1.99 7.15
CA LEU A 49 -0.43 1.91 6.10
C LEU A 49 0.94 2.44 6.58
N ALA A 50 0.95 3.49 7.40
CA ALA A 50 2.16 4.06 7.98
C ALA A 50 2.80 3.11 9.02
N GLU A 51 1.99 2.48 9.87
CA GLU A 51 2.44 1.49 10.86
C GLU A 51 3.08 0.26 10.21
N LEU A 52 2.63 -0.11 9.01
CA LEU A 52 3.23 -1.18 8.20
C LEU A 52 4.51 -0.74 7.46
N GLY A 53 4.87 0.55 7.51
CA GLY A 53 6.05 1.11 6.84
C GLY A 53 5.89 1.36 5.34
N TRP A 54 4.73 1.04 4.76
CA TRP A 54 4.54 1.05 3.30
C TRP A 54 4.52 2.46 2.70
N LEU A 55 4.13 3.49 3.47
CA LEU A 55 4.17 4.87 3.01
C LEU A 55 5.59 5.41 2.78
N GLY A 56 6.60 4.76 3.38
CA GLY A 56 8.02 5.09 3.22
C GLY A 56 8.79 4.08 2.36
N VAL A 57 8.11 3.27 1.54
CA VAL A 57 8.71 2.11 0.86
C VAL A 57 9.96 2.46 0.04
N CYS A 58 9.98 3.61 -0.63
CA CYS A 58 11.12 4.07 -1.43
C CYS A 58 11.94 5.20 -0.78
N LEU A 59 11.67 5.51 0.49
CA LEU A 59 12.45 6.49 1.23
C LEU A 59 13.70 5.83 1.82
N PRO A 60 14.85 6.54 1.87
CA PRO A 60 16.03 6.06 2.56
C PRO A 60 15.77 5.80 4.05
N GLU A 61 16.44 4.78 4.60
CA GLU A 61 16.32 4.38 6.00
C GLU A 61 16.71 5.50 6.99
N GLU A 62 17.64 6.38 6.62
CA GLU A 62 18.06 7.54 7.45
C GLU A 62 16.90 8.52 7.72
N TYR A 63 15.85 8.49 6.90
CA TYR A 63 14.63 9.28 7.07
C TYR A 63 13.47 8.43 7.65
N GLY A 64 13.73 7.21 8.09
CA GLY A 64 12.73 6.26 8.58
C GLY A 64 11.97 5.51 7.49
N GLY A 65 12.50 5.47 6.26
CA GLY A 65 11.93 4.69 5.16
C GLY A 65 12.41 3.23 5.14
N ALA A 66 11.91 2.46 4.16
CA ALA A 66 12.25 1.05 4.00
C ALA A 66 13.48 0.79 3.11
N GLY A 67 14.08 1.84 2.52
CA GLY A 67 15.26 1.71 1.65
C GLY A 67 14.99 1.06 0.30
N GLY A 68 13.73 0.83 -0.08
CA GLY A 68 13.34 0.26 -1.36
C GLY A 68 13.55 1.21 -2.55
N GLY A 69 13.36 0.67 -3.75
CA GLY A 69 13.51 1.41 -4.99
C GLY A 69 12.19 1.93 -5.56
N LEU A 70 12.30 2.61 -6.71
CA LEU A 70 11.12 3.07 -7.45
C LEU A 70 10.22 1.90 -7.91
N ALA A 71 10.80 0.73 -8.18
CA ALA A 71 10.04 -0.46 -8.52
C ALA A 71 9.09 -0.87 -7.37
N ASP A 72 9.56 -0.85 -6.13
CA ASP A 72 8.76 -1.22 -4.96
C ASP A 72 7.64 -0.19 -4.71
N ALA A 73 7.91 1.09 -4.97
CA ALA A 73 6.87 2.11 -4.97
C ALA A 73 5.81 1.88 -6.06
N CYS A 74 6.20 1.50 -7.28
CA CYS A 74 5.24 1.15 -8.33
C CYS A 74 4.37 -0.04 -7.93
N LEU A 75 4.96 -1.10 -7.38
CA LEU A 75 4.22 -2.29 -6.91
C LEU A 75 3.21 -1.92 -5.81
N PHE A 76 3.60 -1.06 -4.87
CA PHE A 76 2.68 -0.56 -3.85
C PHE A 76 1.49 0.20 -4.45
N LEU A 77 1.76 1.09 -5.40
CA LEU A 77 0.72 1.90 -6.06
C LEU A 77 -0.20 1.05 -6.94
N GLU A 78 0.33 0.03 -7.62
CA GLU A 78 -0.46 -0.92 -8.41
C GLU A 78 -1.47 -1.68 -7.53
N GLU A 79 -1.03 -2.22 -6.38
CA GLU A 79 -1.89 -3.01 -5.49
C GLU A 79 -2.87 -2.17 -4.64
N THR A 80 -2.70 -0.84 -4.62
CA THR A 80 -3.58 0.09 -3.89
C THR A 80 -4.54 0.87 -4.79
N SER A 81 -4.52 0.61 -6.09
CA SER A 81 -5.31 1.30 -7.11
C SER A 81 -6.77 0.86 -7.23
#